data_AF-A0A8T3N4N2-F1
#
_entry.id   AF-A0A8T3N4N2-F1
#
_cell.length_a   1.000
_cell.length_b   1.000
_cell.length_c   1.000
_cell.angle_alpha   90.00
_cell.angle_beta   90.00
_cell.angle_gamma   90.00
#
_symmetry.space_group_name_H-M   'P 1'
#
loop_
_entity.id
_entity.type
_entity.pdbx_description
1 polymer ?
#
loop_
_entity_poly.entity_id
_entity_poly.type
_entity_poly.pdbx_seq_one_letter_code
_entity_poly.pdbx_strand_id
1 'polypeptide(L)' 'METNKLTVRLPASEIRFIKDFAKRHGITVTEVIRRYFTRLQAPQLSAIHPEIAKLTGNIPSKIDAIAEHQGHLYDKHR' A
#
# COMPACT_ATOMS: atom_id res chain seq x y z
N MET A 1 -24.99 -4.09 -6.14
CA MET A 1 -23.98 -3.78 -7.17
C MET A 1 -24.27 -4.66 -8.36
N GLU A 2 -24.29 -4.07 -9.55
CA GLU A 2 -24.38 -4.84 -10.80
C GLU A 2 -23.04 -5.56 -11.03
N THR A 3 -23.08 -6.82 -11.45
CA THR A 3 -21.87 -7.60 -11.79
C THR A 3 -22.01 -8.18 -13.17
N ASN A 4 -20.97 -7.99 -14.01
CA ASN A 4 -20.92 -8.51 -15.36
C ASN A 4 -19.84 -9.60 -15.49
N LYS A 5 -20.07 -10.59 -16.36
CA LYS A 5 -19.13 -11.68 -16.59
C LYS A 5 -18.00 -11.22 -17.50
N LEU A 6 -16.77 -11.28 -17.00
CA LEU A 6 -15.56 -11.05 -17.78
C LEU A 6 -14.88 -12.40 -18.10
N THR A 7 -14.57 -12.64 -19.37
CA THR A 7 -13.79 -13.81 -19.80
C THR A 7 -12.46 -13.34 -20.37
N VAL A 8 -11.36 -13.79 -19.76
CA VAL A 8 -9.98 -13.46 -20.18
C VAL A 8 -9.21 -14.71 -20.53
N ARG A 9 -8.26 -14.59 -21.47
CA ARG A 9 -7.31 -15.66 -21.78
C ARG A 9 -6.05 -15.43 -20.97
N LEU A 10 -5.61 -16.46 -20.24
CA LEU A 10 -4.41 -16.45 -19.43
C LEU A 10 -3.64 -17.77 -19.67
N PRO A 11 -2.31 -17.77 -19.57
CA PRO A 11 -1.52 -19.00 -19.53
C PRO A 11 -2.06 -20.00 -18.50
N ALA A 12 -2.03 -21.29 -18.84
CA ALA A 12 -2.54 -22.34 -17.96
C ALA A 12 -1.80 -22.41 -16.60
N SER A 13 -0.53 -22.00 -16.57
CA SER A 13 0.27 -21.87 -15.34
C SER A 13 -0.30 -20.80 -14.41
N GLU A 14 -0.67 -19.64 -14.93
CA GLU A 14 -1.24 -18.54 -14.16
C GLU A 14 -2.62 -18.88 -13.61
N ILE A 15 -3.44 -19.59 -14.40
CA ILE A 15 -4.76 -20.08 -13.96
C ILE A 15 -4.61 -21.06 -12.78
N ARG A 16 -3.62 -21.94 -12.81
CA ARG A 16 -3.34 -22.84 -11.67
C ARG A 16 -2.88 -22.05 -10.46
N PHE A 17 -1.93 -21.14 -10.66
CA PHE A 17 -1.39 -20.31 -9.60
C PHE A 17 -2.50 -19.54 -8.85
N ILE A 18 -3.39 -18.85 -9.57
CA ILE A 18 -4.43 -18.04 -8.92
C ILE A 18 -5.47 -18.89 -8.19
N LYS A 19 -5.78 -20.09 -8.72
CA LYS A 19 -6.67 -21.05 -8.05
C LYS A 19 -6.05 -21.58 -6.76
N ASP A 20 -4.79 -21.98 -6.79
CA ASP A 20 -4.08 -22.48 -5.62
C ASP A 20 -3.90 -21.40 -4.57
N PHE A 21 -3.57 -20.17 -4.99
CA PHE A 21 -3.52 -19.01 -4.12
C PHE A 21 -4.87 -18.78 -3.42
N ALA A 22 -5.96 -18.72 -4.18
CA ALA A 22 -7.30 -18.54 -3.65
C ALA A 22 -7.66 -19.63 -2.62
N LYS A 23 -7.36 -20.90 -2.94
CA LYS A 23 -7.57 -22.05 -2.05
C LYS A 23 -6.77 -21.94 -0.75
N ARG A 24 -5.46 -21.66 -0.84
CA ARG A 24 -4.58 -21.52 0.35
C ARG A 24 -5.03 -20.41 1.28
N HIS A 25 -5.60 -19.34 0.73
CA HIS A 25 -6.05 -18.18 1.50
C HIS A 25 -7.56 -18.21 1.84
N GLY A 26 -8.27 -19.29 1.51
CA GLY A 26 -9.70 -19.43 1.83
C GLY A 26 -10.60 -18.40 1.14
N ILE A 27 -10.20 -17.90 -0.02
CA ILE A 27 -10.93 -16.88 -0.79
C ILE A 27 -11.24 -17.37 -2.21
N THR A 28 -12.08 -16.64 -2.95
CA THR A 28 -12.39 -16.95 -4.35
C THR A 28 -11.43 -16.25 -5.30
N VAL A 29 -11.29 -16.77 -6.53
CA VAL A 29 -10.53 -16.08 -7.60
C VAL A 29 -11.12 -14.70 -7.90
N THR A 30 -12.45 -14.57 -7.86
CA THR A 30 -13.15 -13.28 -7.99
C THR A 30 -12.69 -12.29 -6.92
N GLU A 31 -12.53 -12.74 -5.66
CA GLU A 31 -12.08 -11.89 -4.56
C GLU A 31 -10.61 -11.49 -4.71
N VAL A 32 -9.75 -12.39 -5.20
CA VAL A 32 -8.35 -12.06 -5.55
C VAL A 32 -8.32 -10.91 -6.57
N ILE A 33 -9.09 -11.05 -7.65
CA ILE A 33 -9.15 -10.05 -8.73
C ILE A 33 -9.78 -8.75 -8.22
N ARG A 34 -10.84 -8.82 -7.42
CA ARG A 34 -11.51 -7.64 -6.86
C ARG A 34 -10.58 -6.83 -5.97
N ARG A 35 -9.83 -7.47 -5.08
CA ARG A 35 -8.81 -6.80 -4.23
C ARG A 35 -7.73 -6.14 -5.07
N TYR A 36 -7.32 -6.79 -6.15
CA TYR A 36 -6.36 -6.20 -7.08
C TYR A 36 -6.93 -4.95 -7.76
N PHE A 37 -8.18 -4.99 -8.25
CA PHE A 37 -8.84 -3.81 -8.80
C PHE A 37 -9.00 -2.69 -7.77
N THR A 38 -9.37 -3.00 -6.52
CA THR A 38 -9.40 -2.00 -5.44
C THR A 38 -8.05 -1.34 -5.24
N ARG A 39 -6.94 -2.10 -5.30
CA ARG A 39 -5.58 -1.53 -5.20
C ARG A 39 -5.21 -0.66 -6.40
N LEU A 40 -5.64 -1.03 -7.61
CA LEU A 40 -5.39 -0.23 -8.82
C LEU A 40 -6.24 1.04 -8.87
N GLN A 41 -7.46 0.99 -8.33
CA GLN A 41 -8.41 2.11 -8.30
C GLN A 41 -8.20 3.04 -7.12
N ALA A 42 -7.59 2.55 -6.04
CA ALA A 42 -7.06 3.45 -5.04
C ALA A 42 -6.19 4.45 -5.81
N PRO A 43 -6.42 5.77 -5.66
CA PRO A 43 -5.41 6.75 -6.04
C PRO A 43 -4.08 6.23 -5.51
N GLN A 44 -2.95 6.54 -6.15
CA GLN A 44 -1.65 6.37 -5.50
C GLN A 44 -1.67 7.21 -4.21
N LEU A 45 -2.30 6.68 -3.16
CA LEU A 45 -2.38 7.19 -1.81
C LEU A 45 -1.06 6.76 -1.22
N SER A 46 -0.02 7.40 -1.75
CA SER A 46 1.21 7.78 -1.08
C SER A 46 0.89 8.77 0.05
N ALA A 47 -0.23 8.58 0.75
CA ALA A 47 -0.52 9.19 2.02
C ALA A 47 -0.61 8.02 2.98
N ILE A 48 0.55 7.65 3.51
CA ILE A 48 0.64 6.87 4.74
C ILE A 48 -0.41 7.45 5.70
N HIS A 49 -1.29 6.59 6.24
CA HIS A 49 -2.31 7.02 7.20
C HIS A 49 -1.63 7.89 8.28
N PRO A 50 -2.17 9.07 8.64
CA PRO A 50 -1.46 10.04 9.47
C PRO A 50 -0.97 9.47 10.81
N GLU A 51 -1.64 8.46 11.35
CA GLU A 51 -1.15 7.75 12.54
C GLU A 51 0.08 6.90 12.28
N ILE A 52 0.16 6.22 11.12
CA ILE A 52 1.36 5.47 10.71
C ILE A 52 2.50 6.45 10.38
N ALA A 53 2.19 7.62 9.80
CA ALA A 53 3.19 8.67 9.55
C ALA A 53 3.78 9.22 10.86
N LYS A 54 2.95 9.41 11.89
CA LYS A 54 3.40 9.77 13.25
C LYS A 54 4.25 8.68 13.90
N LEU A 55 3.92 7.41 13.68
CA LEU A 55 4.65 6.28 14.26
C LEU A 55 6.02 6.04 13.59
N THR A 56 6.14 6.35 12.30
CA THR A 56 7.32 6.01 11.48
C THR A 56 8.46 7.03 11.57
N GLY A 57 8.27 8.13 12.31
CA GLY A 57 9.31 9.14 12.47
C GLY A 57 9.69 9.84 11.17
N ASN A 58 8.81 9.85 10.16
CA ASN A 58 9.06 10.52 8.90
C ASN A 58 9.15 12.03 9.12
N ILE A 59 10.34 12.59 8.92
CA ILE A 59 10.53 14.04 8.94
C ILE A 59 9.95 14.61 7.63
N PRO A 60 9.00 15.56 7.71
CA PRO A 60 8.45 16.21 6.52
C PRO A 60 9.57 16.83 5.68
N SER A 61 9.53 16.65 4.36
CA SER A 61 10.53 17.20 3.42
C SER A 61 10.63 18.73 3.41
N LYS A 62 9.67 19.42 4.06
CA LYS A 62 9.68 20.86 4.25
C LYS A 62 10.60 21.32 5.40
N ILE A 63 11.04 20.40 6.26
CA ILE A 63 11.92 20.71 7.40
C ILE A 63 13.35 20.36 7.01
N ASP A 64 14.25 21.33 7.15
CA ASP A 64 15.69 21.05 7.16
C ASP A 64 16.06 20.44 8.51
N ALA A 65 16.03 19.11 8.57
CA ALA A 65 16.31 18.34 9.77
C ALA A 65 17.69 18.63 10.38
N ILE A 66 18.67 18.98 9.54
CA ILE A 66 20.04 19.22 9.98
C ILE A 66 20.13 20.56 10.70
N ALA A 67 19.53 21.60 10.12
CA ALA A 67 19.50 22.93 10.70
C ALA A 67 18.76 22.95 12.06
N GLU A 68 17.60 22.30 12.14
CA GLU A 68 16.81 22.19 13.39
C GLU A 68 17.57 21.43 14.49
N HIS A 69 18.26 20.34 14.13
CA HIS A 69 19.05 19.58 15.09
C HIS A 69 20.22 20.41 15.64
N GLN A 70 20.90 21.17 14.80
CA GLN A 70 22.00 22.05 15.20
C GLN A 70 21.52 23.18 16.11
N GLY A 71 20.38 23.81 15.80
CA GLY A 71 19.76 24.81 16.66
C GLY A 71 19.41 24.25 18.04
N HIS A 72 18.78 23.07 18.09
CA HIS A 72 18.46 22.41 19.35
C HIS A 72 19.70 22.09 20.20
N LEU A 73 20.80 21.64 19.59
CA LEU A 73 22.05 21.39 20.31
C LEU A 73 22.63 22.70 20.88
N TYR A 74 22.58 23.79 20.14
CA TYR A 74 23.06 25.09 20.61
C TYR A 74 22.26 25.58 21.81
N ASP A 75 20.93 25.48 21.75
CA ASP A 75 20.04 25.89 22.85
C ASP A 75 20.17 24.98 24.08
N LYS A 76 20.42 23.68 23.88
CA LYS A 76 20.58 22.71 24.98
C LYS A 76 21.91 22.85 25.72
N HIS A 77 22.96 23.26 25.03
CA HIS A 77 24.31 23.40 25.59
C HIS A 77 24.63 24.83 26.09
N ARG A 78 23.66 25.74 26.02
CA ARG A 78 23.70 27.05 26.66
C ARG A 78 23.05 27.01 28.04
#